data_AF-A0A534S5S4-F1
#
_entry.id   AF-A0A534S5S4-F1
#
_cell.length_a   1.000
_cell.length_b   1.000
_cell.length_c   1.000
_cell.angle_alpha   90.00
_cell.angle_beta   90.00
_cell.angle_gamma   90.00
#
_symmetry.space_group_name_H-M   'P 1'
#
loop_
_entity.id
_entity.type
_entity.pdbx_description
1 polymer ?
#
loop_
_entity_poly.entity_id
_entity_poly.type
_entity_poly.pdbx_seq_one_letter_code
_entity_poly.pdbx_strand_id
1 'polypeptide(L)'
;MLQETVTLIPAIAGLVAAAGGVWAARAAHRSAITAQEAARRAEKVDRRGLLRDLSSTAHRIVAESLQIGLLIEELKTEYRMLATSSGQSGSSREKLLIQRAEAKQKEVCPLQEEAQKLIEERTQLRNVSEEDLTQLLSKFDGDLVHVLRIR
;
A
#
# COMPACT_ATOMS: atom_id res chain seq x y z
N MET A 1 30.41 -57.58 -42.64
CA MET A 1 31.20 -56.77 -41.68
C MET A 1 30.66 -55.33 -41.51
N LEU A 2 29.41 -55.01 -41.93
CA LEU A 2 28.80 -53.67 -41.81
C LEU A 2 27.52 -53.64 -40.94
N GLN A 3 27.05 -54.79 -40.45
CA GLN A 3 25.81 -54.89 -39.67
C GLN A 3 26.02 -54.74 -38.15
N GLU A 4 27.21 -55.04 -37.62
CA GLU A 4 27.49 -54.94 -36.16
C GLU A 4 27.79 -53.50 -35.70
N THR A 5 28.22 -52.62 -36.60
CA THR A 5 28.52 -51.22 -36.27
C THR A 5 27.28 -50.33 -36.15
N VAL A 6 26.15 -50.72 -36.76
CA VAL A 6 24.92 -49.91 -36.78
C VAL A 6 24.09 -50.09 -35.49
N THR A 7 24.27 -51.19 -34.76
CA THR A 7 23.52 -51.50 -33.53
C THR A 7 24.18 -50.98 -32.24
N LEU A 8 25.49 -50.72 -32.25
CA LEU A 8 26.24 -50.18 -31.10
C LEU A 8 25.99 -48.68 -30.85
N ILE A 9 25.79 -47.90 -31.93
CA ILE A 9 25.55 -46.45 -31.87
C ILE A 9 24.23 -46.09 -31.14
N PRO A 10 23.07 -46.73 -31.42
CA PRO A 10 21.83 -46.40 -30.72
C PRO A 10 21.84 -46.78 -29.23
N ALA A 11 22.60 -47.82 -28.83
CA ALA A 11 22.69 -48.25 -27.44
C ALA A 11 23.46 -47.23 -26.56
N ILE A 12 24.54 -46.65 -27.08
CA ILE A 12 25.32 -45.62 -26.38
C ILE A 12 24.54 -44.29 -26.33
N ALA A 13 23.83 -43.96 -27.41
CA ALA A 13 22.95 -42.79 -27.45
C ALA A 13 21.82 -42.87 -26.40
N GLY A 14 21.22 -44.06 -26.21
CA GLY A 14 20.20 -44.29 -25.17
C GLY A 14 20.74 -44.13 -23.74
N LEU A 15 21.99 -44.52 -23.50
CA LEU A 15 22.62 -44.46 -22.18
C LEU A 15 23.03 -43.03 -21.80
N VAL A 16 23.53 -42.24 -22.76
CA VAL A 16 23.81 -40.81 -22.58
C VAL A 16 22.53 -39.99 -22.41
N ALA A 17 21.47 -40.31 -23.16
CA ALA A 17 20.17 -39.67 -23.01
C ALA A 17 19.51 -39.99 -21.65
N ALA A 18 19.61 -41.23 -21.16
CA ALA A 18 19.09 -41.61 -19.85
C ALA A 18 19.87 -40.96 -18.69
N ALA A 19 21.21 -40.94 -18.77
CA ALA A 19 22.06 -40.27 -17.78
C ALA A 19 21.84 -38.74 -17.78
N GLY A 20 21.67 -38.14 -18.96
CA GLY A 20 21.30 -36.73 -19.13
C GLY A 20 19.90 -36.42 -18.58
N GLY A 21 18.93 -37.32 -18.76
CA GLY A 21 17.57 -37.18 -18.22
C GLY A 21 17.51 -37.17 -16.70
N VAL A 22 18.31 -38.00 -16.02
CA VAL A 22 18.39 -38.02 -14.55
C VAL A 22 19.04 -36.75 -13.99
N TRP A 23 20.10 -36.25 -14.65
CA TRP A 23 20.72 -34.97 -14.27
C TRP A 23 19.82 -33.78 -14.54
N ALA A 24 19.11 -33.76 -15.67
CA ALA A 24 18.13 -32.74 -15.99
C ALA A 24 16.95 -32.77 -15.01
N ALA A 25 16.44 -33.94 -14.63
CA ALA A 25 15.38 -34.08 -13.64
C ALA A 25 15.85 -33.62 -12.24
N ARG A 26 17.09 -33.93 -11.85
CA ARG A 26 17.66 -33.51 -10.56
C ARG A 26 17.98 -32.01 -10.53
N ALA A 27 18.45 -31.45 -11.64
CA ALA A 27 18.65 -30.01 -11.81
C ALA A 27 17.31 -29.28 -11.81
N ALA A 28 16.32 -29.76 -12.54
CA ALA A 28 14.96 -29.22 -12.56
C ALA A 28 14.29 -29.29 -11.17
N HIS A 29 14.48 -30.37 -10.42
CA HIS A 29 13.94 -30.49 -9.06
C HIS A 29 14.61 -29.52 -8.08
N ARG A 30 15.94 -29.38 -8.15
CA ARG A 30 16.66 -28.36 -7.35
C ARG A 30 16.26 -26.94 -7.77
N SER A 31 16.12 -26.68 -9.07
CA SER A 31 15.67 -25.41 -9.62
C SER A 31 14.24 -25.08 -9.19
N ALA A 32 13.34 -26.06 -9.19
CA ALA A 32 11.96 -25.89 -8.73
C ALA A 32 11.90 -25.56 -7.23
N ILE A 33 12.71 -26.23 -6.40
CA ILE A 33 12.80 -25.91 -4.96
C ILE A 33 13.36 -24.50 -4.76
N THR A 34 14.44 -24.12 -5.47
CA THR A 34 14.99 -22.77 -5.37
C THR A 34 14.04 -21.70 -5.90
N ALA A 35 13.28 -21.99 -6.96
CA ALA A 35 12.28 -21.10 -7.51
C ALA A 35 11.10 -20.94 -6.55
N GLN A 36 10.68 -22.01 -5.87
CA GLN A 36 9.64 -21.97 -4.85
C GLN A 36 10.09 -21.22 -3.60
N GLU A 37 11.33 -21.42 -3.16
CA GLU A 37 11.92 -20.64 -2.06
C GLU A 37 12.09 -19.18 -2.43
N ALA A 38 12.51 -18.87 -3.66
CA ALA A 38 12.60 -17.52 -4.18
C ALA A 38 11.20 -16.86 -4.26
N ALA A 39 10.19 -17.57 -4.74
CA ALA A 39 8.80 -17.10 -4.78
C ALA A 39 8.27 -16.81 -3.37
N ARG A 40 8.46 -17.72 -2.41
CA ARG A 40 8.07 -17.49 -1.00
C ARG A 40 8.83 -16.33 -0.37
N ARG A 41 10.08 -16.08 -0.77
CA ARG A 41 10.86 -14.93 -0.29
C ARG A 41 10.36 -13.64 -0.93
N ALA A 42 10.01 -13.66 -2.21
CA ALA A 42 9.43 -12.52 -2.93
C ALA A 42 8.09 -12.12 -2.31
N GLU A 43 7.16 -13.05 -2.11
CA GLU A 43 5.88 -12.84 -1.43
C GLU A 43 6.06 -12.19 -0.05
N LYS A 44 6.98 -12.72 0.78
CA LYS A 44 7.31 -12.10 2.08
C LYS A 44 7.91 -10.70 1.98
N VAL A 45 8.63 -10.38 0.91
CA VAL A 45 9.18 -9.03 0.69
C VAL A 45 8.07 -8.10 0.22
N ASP A 46 7.25 -8.51 -0.73
CA ASP A 46 6.13 -7.74 -1.27
C ASP A 46 5.12 -7.41 -0.17
N ARG A 47 4.73 -8.39 0.65
CA ARG A 47 3.88 -8.18 1.82
C ARG A 47 4.45 -7.16 2.81
N ARG A 48 5.76 -7.21 3.06
CA ARG A 48 6.43 -6.24 3.94
C ARG A 48 6.47 -4.85 3.32
N GLY A 49 6.60 -4.77 1.99
CA GLY A 49 6.45 -3.53 1.22
C GLY A 49 5.07 -2.93 1.41
N LEU A 50 4.02 -3.71 1.12
CA LEU A 50 2.62 -3.27 1.27
C LEU A 50 2.31 -2.75 2.69
N LEU A 51 2.73 -3.48 3.73
CA LEU A 51 2.53 -3.04 5.12
C LEU A 51 3.30 -1.76 5.46
N ARG A 52 4.47 -1.56 4.85
CA ARG A 52 5.26 -0.32 5.04
C ARG A 52 4.58 0.84 4.34
N ASP A 53 4.14 0.65 3.10
CA ASP A 53 3.50 1.69 2.31
C ASP A 53 2.17 2.11 2.93
N LEU A 54 1.33 1.13 3.32
CA LEU A 54 0.08 1.38 4.05
C LEU A 54 0.31 2.14 5.36
N SER A 55 1.32 1.73 6.13
CA SER A 55 1.66 2.45 7.37
C SER A 55 2.14 3.86 7.08
N SER A 56 2.96 4.07 6.05
CA SER A 56 3.44 5.38 5.65
C SER A 56 2.30 6.29 5.20
N THR A 57 1.39 5.79 4.37
CA THR A 57 0.21 6.52 3.89
C THR A 57 -0.71 6.89 5.06
N ALA A 58 -0.99 5.97 5.98
CA ALA A 58 -1.81 6.26 7.16
C ALA A 58 -1.21 7.37 8.05
N HIS A 59 0.09 7.32 8.35
CA HIS A 59 0.74 8.39 9.12
C HIS A 59 0.69 9.73 8.39
N ARG A 60 0.81 9.72 7.06
CA ARG A 60 0.72 10.93 6.25
C ARG A 60 -0.68 11.53 6.28
N ILE A 61 -1.74 10.71 6.17
CA ILE A 61 -3.13 11.16 6.32
C ILE A 61 -3.32 11.86 7.67
N VAL A 62 -2.86 11.24 8.76
CA VAL A 62 -2.97 11.83 10.10
C VAL A 62 -2.24 13.17 10.19
N ALA A 63 -1.00 13.25 9.71
CA ALA A 63 -0.20 14.48 9.75
C ALA A 63 -0.84 15.61 8.93
N GLU A 64 -1.27 15.33 7.70
CA GLU A 64 -1.93 16.31 6.83
C GLU A 64 -3.29 16.76 7.41
N SER A 65 -4.03 15.84 8.01
CA SER A 65 -5.32 16.14 8.65
C SER A 65 -5.17 17.06 9.85
N LEU A 66 -4.16 16.82 10.69
CA LEU A 66 -3.81 17.70 11.80
C LEU A 66 -3.40 19.08 11.32
N GLN A 67 -2.62 19.16 10.24
CA GLN A 67 -2.23 20.43 9.64
C GLN A 67 -3.44 21.22 9.13
N ILE A 68 -4.38 20.56 8.45
CA ILE A 68 -5.65 21.18 8.01
C ILE A 68 -6.44 21.68 9.22
N GLY A 69 -6.51 20.91 10.31
CA GLY A 69 -7.16 21.32 11.55
C GLY A 69 -6.59 22.63 12.11
N LEU A 70 -5.26 22.76 12.12
CA LEU A 70 -4.59 24.00 12.56
C LEU A 70 -4.92 25.18 11.63
N LEU A 71 -4.85 24.99 10.31
CA LEU A 71 -5.17 26.01 9.32
C LEU A 71 -6.63 26.48 9.43
N ILE A 72 -7.56 25.57 9.74
CA ILE A 72 -8.97 25.90 9.93
C ILE A 72 -9.18 26.78 11.17
N GLU A 73 -8.51 26.49 12.27
CA GLU A 73 -8.60 27.34 13.48
C GLU A 73 -7.96 28.71 13.29
N GLU A 74 -6.84 28.79 12.55
CA GLU A 74 -6.24 30.05 12.13
C GLU A 74 -7.21 30.86 11.26
N LEU A 75 -7.79 30.24 10.23
CA LEU A 75 -8.75 30.86 9.32
C LEU A 75 -10.02 31.36 10.05
N LYS A 76 -10.52 30.59 11.02
CA LYS A 76 -11.64 31.01 11.89
C LYS A 76 -11.29 32.25 12.70
N THR A 77 -10.05 32.34 13.20
CA THR A 77 -9.56 33.49 13.94
C THR A 77 -9.46 34.71 13.03
N GLU A 78 -8.91 34.56 11.82
CA GLU A 78 -8.86 35.63 10.82
C GLU A 78 -10.24 36.15 10.44
N TYR A 79 -11.22 35.26 10.21
CA TYR A 79 -12.59 35.68 9.90
C TYR A 79 -13.23 36.49 11.03
N ARG A 80 -13.02 36.09 12.29
CA ARG A 80 -13.50 36.85 13.46
C ARG A 80 -12.83 38.21 13.58
N MET A 81 -11.52 38.28 13.35
CA MET A 81 -10.78 39.55 13.34
C MET A 81 -11.30 40.47 12.23
N LEU A 82 -11.49 39.95 11.02
CA LEU A 82 -12.03 40.70 9.89
C LEU A 82 -13.42 41.26 10.24
N ALA A 83 -14.34 40.41 10.72
CA ALA A 83 -15.68 40.81 11.09
C ALA A 83 -15.69 41.88 12.20
N THR A 84 -14.78 41.76 13.19
CA THR A 84 -14.62 42.75 14.25
C THR A 84 -14.11 44.08 13.70
N SER A 85 -13.08 44.05 12.85
CA SER A 85 -12.48 45.25 12.25
C SER A 85 -13.45 46.01 11.33
N SER A 86 -14.35 45.29 10.65
CA SER A 86 -15.36 45.87 9.77
C SER A 86 -16.66 46.25 10.48
N GLY A 87 -16.75 46.10 11.82
CA GLY A 87 -17.97 46.34 12.58
C GLY A 87 -19.13 45.37 12.23
N GLN A 88 -18.81 44.21 11.65
CA GLN A 88 -19.76 43.18 11.21
C GLN A 88 -19.76 41.94 12.13
N SER A 89 -19.31 42.10 13.37
CA SER A 89 -19.29 41.02 14.37
C SER A 89 -20.70 40.44 14.56
N GLY A 90 -20.81 39.12 14.49
CA GLY A 90 -22.08 38.39 14.57
C GLY A 90 -22.89 38.36 13.27
N SER A 91 -22.38 38.93 12.17
CA SER A 91 -23.09 38.95 10.88
C SER A 91 -23.30 37.55 10.31
N SER A 92 -24.34 37.39 9.48
CA SER A 92 -24.60 36.13 8.77
C SER A 92 -23.42 35.73 7.88
N ARG A 93 -22.67 36.70 7.36
CA ARG A 93 -21.49 36.46 6.52
C ARG A 93 -20.34 35.84 7.33
N GLU A 94 -20.04 36.38 8.51
CA GLU A 94 -19.05 35.79 9.42
C GLU A 94 -19.42 34.35 9.79
N LYS A 95 -20.68 34.13 10.19
CA LYS A 95 -21.18 32.80 10.55
C LYS A 95 -21.05 31.81 9.40
N LEU A 96 -21.37 32.21 8.16
CA LEU A 96 -21.25 31.36 6.98
C LEU A 96 -19.80 30.98 6.68
N LEU A 97 -18.86 31.91 6.82
CA LEU A 97 -17.43 31.65 6.62
C LEU A 97 -16.88 30.67 7.66
N ILE A 98 -17.24 30.86 8.93
CA ILE A 98 -16.87 29.94 10.01
C ILE A 98 -17.47 28.54 9.76
N GLN A 99 -18.77 28.46 9.43
CA GLN A 99 -19.43 27.19 9.14
C GLN A 99 -18.80 26.45 7.96
N ARG A 100 -18.35 27.17 6.93
CA ARG A 100 -17.66 26.57 5.79
C ARG A 100 -16.29 26.00 6.17
N ALA A 101 -15.57 26.68 7.06
CA ALA A 101 -14.30 26.18 7.60
C ALA A 101 -14.54 24.92 8.48
N GLU A 102 -15.57 24.93 9.32
CA GLU A 102 -15.96 23.76 10.13
C GLU A 102 -16.44 22.58 9.26
N ALA A 103 -17.11 22.82 8.14
CA ALA A 103 -17.52 21.77 7.21
C ALA A 103 -16.30 21.03 6.63
N LYS A 104 -15.25 21.77 6.28
CA LYS A 104 -13.97 21.20 5.83
C LYS A 104 -13.32 20.33 6.91
N GLN A 105 -13.41 20.74 8.17
CA GLN A 105 -12.91 19.93 9.30
C GLN A 105 -13.69 18.62 9.44
N LYS A 106 -15.03 18.67 9.29
CA LYS A 106 -15.89 17.48 9.34
C LYS A 106 -15.63 16.49 8.19
N GLU A 107 -15.19 16.97 7.03
CA GLU A 107 -14.78 16.11 5.91
C GLU A 107 -13.49 15.32 6.23
N VAL A 108 -12.53 15.94 6.94
CA VAL A 108 -11.20 15.37 7.20
C VAL A 108 -11.15 14.48 8.44
N CYS A 109 -11.93 14.82 9.48
CA CYS A 109 -11.97 14.09 10.75
C CYS A 109 -12.17 12.56 10.63
N PRO A 110 -13.13 12.05 9.83
CA PRO A 110 -13.32 10.60 9.70
C PRO A 110 -12.12 9.90 9.03
N LEU A 111 -11.45 10.56 8.07
CA LEU A 111 -10.28 10.01 7.40
C LEU A 111 -9.09 9.91 8.36
N GLN A 112 -8.92 10.92 9.22
CA GLN A 112 -7.94 10.89 10.28
C GLN A 112 -8.22 9.77 11.28
N GLU A 113 -9.45 9.62 11.75
CA GLU A 113 -9.84 8.58 12.70
C GLU A 113 -9.62 7.18 12.14
N GLU A 114 -9.96 6.95 10.87
CA GLU A 114 -9.73 5.67 10.21
C GLU A 114 -8.23 5.37 10.07
N ALA A 115 -7.43 6.36 9.69
CA ALA A 115 -5.99 6.19 9.60
C ALA A 115 -5.33 5.95 10.96
N GLN A 116 -5.81 6.62 12.00
CA GLN A 116 -5.37 6.42 13.37
C GLN A 116 -5.68 5.01 13.86
N LYS A 117 -6.90 4.50 13.62
CA LYS A 117 -7.27 3.11 13.93
C LYS A 117 -6.35 2.11 13.23
N LEU A 118 -6.03 2.33 11.96
CA LEU A 118 -5.13 1.43 11.22
C LEU A 118 -3.71 1.41 11.82
N ILE A 119 -3.21 2.56 12.30
CA ILE A 119 -1.91 2.65 12.98
C ILE A 119 -1.93 1.87 14.30
N GLU A 120 -3.00 2.02 15.08
CA GLU A 120 -3.18 1.34 16.37
C GLU A 120 -3.35 -0.18 16.21
N GLU A 121 -4.12 -0.59 15.20
CA GLU A 121 -4.43 -2.00 14.89
C GLU A 121 -3.42 -2.64 13.94
N ARG A 122 -2.26 -2.02 13.71
CA ARG A 122 -1.22 -2.52 12.78
C ARG A 122 -0.80 -3.96 13.05
N THR A 123 -0.88 -4.42 14.29
CA THR A 123 -0.56 -5.80 14.67
C THR A 123 -1.54 -6.82 14.06
N GLN A 124 -2.80 -6.42 13.84
CA GLN A 124 -3.86 -7.26 13.26
C GLN A 124 -3.67 -7.42 11.73
N LEU A 125 -3.05 -6.44 11.08
CA LEU A 125 -2.74 -6.48 9.63
C LEU A 125 -1.74 -7.59 9.25
N ARG A 126 -1.06 -8.20 10.24
CA ARG A 126 -0.10 -9.29 9.97
C ARG A 126 -0.74 -10.56 9.43
N ASN A 127 -2.03 -10.78 9.65
CA ASN A 127 -2.74 -12.01 9.26
C ASN A 127 -3.71 -11.83 8.08
N VAL A 128 -3.80 -10.62 7.54
CA VAL A 128 -4.73 -10.24 6.45
C VAL A 128 -4.22 -10.77 5.08
N SER A 129 -5.10 -11.07 4.13
CA SER A 129 -4.66 -11.53 2.79
C SER A 129 -3.89 -10.43 2.03
N GLU A 130 -3.10 -10.79 1.02
CA GLU A 130 -2.37 -9.77 0.22
C GLU A 130 -3.32 -8.94 -0.64
N GLU A 131 -4.39 -9.55 -1.14
CA GLU A 131 -5.46 -8.89 -1.86
C GLU A 131 -6.13 -7.82 -1.00
N ASP A 132 -6.49 -8.16 0.24
CA ASP A 132 -7.10 -7.22 1.19
C ASP A 132 -6.13 -6.08 1.56
N LEU A 133 -4.83 -6.38 1.73
CA LEU A 133 -3.81 -5.35 1.98
C LEU A 133 -3.67 -4.38 0.81
N THR A 134 -3.73 -4.89 -0.42
CA THR A 134 -3.67 -4.08 -1.64
C THR A 134 -4.91 -3.21 -1.79
N GLN A 135 -6.09 -3.76 -1.47
CA GLN A 135 -7.35 -3.02 -1.48
C GLN A 135 -7.35 -1.91 -0.41
N LEU A 136 -6.88 -2.20 0.80
CA LEU A 136 -6.71 -1.21 1.86
C LEU A 136 -5.74 -0.10 1.45
N LEU A 137 -4.60 -0.45 0.84
CA LEU A 137 -3.64 0.53 0.34
C LEU A 137 -4.28 1.45 -0.71
N SER A 138 -4.99 0.88 -1.68
CA SER A 138 -5.68 1.68 -2.70
C SER A 138 -6.74 2.61 -2.10
N LYS A 139 -7.44 2.17 -1.05
CA LYS A 139 -8.39 3.03 -0.33
C LYS A 139 -7.67 4.20 0.34
N PHE A 140 -6.62 3.91 1.10
CA PHE A 140 -5.84 4.90 1.84
C PHE A 140 -5.13 5.90 0.92
N ASP A 141 -4.65 5.46 -0.24
CA ASP A 141 -4.12 6.38 -1.25
C ASP A 141 -5.20 7.32 -1.78
N GLY A 142 -6.42 6.82 -1.99
CA GLY A 142 -7.59 7.63 -2.33
C GLY A 142 -7.95 8.63 -1.23
N ASP A 143 -7.94 8.20 0.03
CA ASP A 143 -8.20 9.05 1.19
C ASP A 143 -7.13 10.13 1.33
N LEU A 144 -5.85 9.80 1.10
CA LEU A 144 -4.76 10.77 1.08
C LEU A 144 -4.96 11.82 -0.01
N VAL A 145 -5.34 11.42 -1.23
CA VAL A 145 -5.68 12.37 -2.30
C VAL A 145 -6.83 13.27 -1.88
N HIS A 146 -7.83 12.74 -1.19
CA HIS A 146 -8.96 13.53 -0.71
C HIS A 146 -8.53 14.58 0.33
N VAL A 147 -7.69 14.20 1.30
CA VAL A 147 -7.13 15.11 2.32
C VAL A 147 -6.29 16.19 1.64
N LEU A 148 -5.42 15.83 0.70
CA LEU A 148 -4.57 16.78 -0.02
C LEU A 148 -5.36 17.75 -0.91
N ARG A 149 -6.57 17.39 -1.33
CA ARG A 149 -7.48 18.30 -2.07
C ARG A 149 -8.14 19.34 -1.16
N ILE A 150 -8.30 19.02 0.13
CA ILE A 150 -8.93 19.91 1.11
C ILE A 150 -7.92 20.95 1.63
N ARG A 151 -6.65 20.55 1.74
CA ARG A 151 -5.52 21.44 2.02
C ARG A 151 -5.38 22.51 0.94
#